data_AF-A0A8J6Z5S0-F1
#
_entry.id   AF-A0A8J6Z5S0-F1
#
_cell.length_a   1.000
_cell.length_b   1.000
_cell.length_c   1.000
_cell.angle_alpha   90.00
_cell.angle_beta   90.00
_cell.angle_gamma   90.00
#
_symmetry.space_group_name_H-M   'P 1'
#
loop_
_entity.id
_entity.type
_entity.pdbx_description
1 polymer ?
#
loop_
_entity_poly.entity_id
_entity_poly.type
_entity_poly.pdbx_seq_one_letter_code
_entity_poly.pdbx_strand_id
1 'polypeptide(L)'
;MFGKIQLEQFTGLTSMPQDFASAWSGCGLDNLVGASYKPLMCVGKQQVKGTNYIFLAEQKLIVHPPLRRVVKLTINKFGDAYELVDVEEI
;
A
#
# COMPACT_ATOMS: atom_id res chain seq x y z
N MET A 1 2.46 -26.27 -7.83
CA MET A 1 2.79 -25.09 -8.67
C MET A 1 1.77 -24.01 -8.29
N PHE A 2 2.15 -23.07 -7.41
CA PHE A 2 1.24 -21.99 -7.00
C PHE A 2 0.97 -21.10 -8.21
N GLY A 3 -0.31 -20.96 -8.56
CA GLY A 3 -0.74 -20.21 -9.73
C GLY A 3 -0.21 -18.78 -9.70
N LYS A 4 0.33 -18.33 -10.84
CA LYS A 4 0.73 -16.93 -11.03
C LYS A 4 -0.52 -16.07 -10.80
N ILE A 5 -0.59 -15.40 -9.66
CA ILE A 5 -1.64 -14.40 -9.40
C ILE A 5 -1.44 -13.30 -10.46
N GLN A 6 -2.41 -13.13 -11.34
CA GLN A 6 -2.39 -12.07 -12.35
C GLN A 6 -2.78 -10.76 -11.67
N LEU A 7 -1.80 -10.07 -11.09
CA LEU A 7 -1.94 -8.81 -10.34
C LEU A 7 -2.40 -7.61 -11.20
N GLU A 8 -2.47 -7.78 -12.52
CA GLU A 8 -2.81 -6.74 -13.49
C GLU A 8 -4.34 -6.49 -13.59
N GLN A 9 -5.17 -7.43 -13.13
CA GLN A 9 -6.63 -7.34 -13.18
C GLN A 9 -7.28 -6.81 -11.88
N PHE A 10 -6.51 -6.50 -10.85
CA PHE A 10 -7.07 -5.94 -9.62
C PHE A 10 -7.50 -4.47 -9.85
N THR A 11 -8.79 -4.28 -10.12
CA THR A 11 -9.54 -3.02 -10.12
C THR A 11 -9.61 -2.36 -8.74
N GLY A 12 -8.73 -2.73 -7.80
CA GLY A 12 -8.79 -2.30 -6.40
C GLY A 12 -8.74 -0.78 -6.21
N LEU A 13 -8.23 -0.03 -7.19
CA LEU A 13 -8.29 1.43 -7.24
C LEU A 13 -9.67 1.98 -7.61
N THR A 14 -10.44 1.35 -8.51
CA THR A 14 -11.77 1.83 -8.92
C THR A 14 -12.88 1.43 -7.94
N SER A 15 -12.65 0.41 -7.11
CA SER A 15 -13.58 -0.02 -6.06
C SER A 15 -13.05 0.22 -4.64
N MET A 16 -12.00 1.02 -4.47
CA MET A 16 -11.42 1.32 -3.16
C MET A 16 -12.45 2.09 -2.31
N PRO A 17 -12.69 1.71 -1.04
CA PRO A 17 -13.45 2.56 -0.14
C PRO A 17 -12.79 3.95 -0.02
N GLN A 18 -13.61 5.00 0.05
CA GLN A 18 -13.14 6.38 -0.04
C GLN A 18 -12.10 6.76 1.04
N ASP A 19 -12.23 6.21 2.25
CA ASP A 19 -11.30 6.43 3.35
C ASP A 19 -9.92 5.80 3.07
N PHE A 20 -9.88 4.59 2.51
CA PHE A 20 -8.63 3.97 2.04
C PHE A 20 -8.02 4.73 0.86
N ALA A 21 -8.83 5.19 -0.11
CA ALA A 21 -8.35 5.98 -1.24
C ALA A 21 -7.72 7.30 -0.78
N SER A 22 -8.33 7.95 0.22
CA SER A 22 -7.80 9.17 0.83
C SER A 22 -6.47 8.92 1.54
N ALA A 23 -6.35 7.80 2.26
CA ALA A 23 -5.10 7.42 2.93
C ALA A 23 -3.97 7.12 1.93
N TRP A 24 -4.28 6.37 0.86
CA TRP A 24 -3.30 6.04 -0.18
C TRP A 24 -2.75 7.29 -0.87
N SER A 25 -3.64 8.16 -1.35
CA SER A 25 -3.26 9.39 -2.06
C SER A 25 -2.62 10.43 -1.13
N GLY A 26 -3.11 10.55 0.11
CA GLY A 26 -2.64 11.53 1.09
C GLY A 26 -1.26 11.25 1.65
N CYS A 27 -0.82 9.99 1.65
CA CYS A 27 0.47 9.57 2.21
C CYS A 27 1.68 9.91 1.31
N GLY A 28 1.45 10.28 0.04
CA GLY A 28 2.53 10.64 -0.88
C GLY A 28 3.45 9.49 -1.28
N LEU A 29 2.93 8.26 -1.38
CA LEU A 29 3.70 7.07 -1.77
C LEU A 29 4.38 7.20 -3.15
N ASP A 30 3.80 8.01 -4.04
CA ASP A 30 4.35 8.28 -5.38
C ASP A 30 5.64 9.13 -5.35
N ASN A 31 5.93 9.79 -4.22
CA ASN A 31 7.10 10.66 -4.04
C ASN A 31 8.28 9.95 -3.36
N LEU A 32 8.16 8.65 -3.06
CA LEU A 32 9.22 7.90 -2.38
C LEU A 32 10.37 7.58 -3.33
N VAL A 33 11.60 7.84 -2.87
CA VAL A 33 12.82 7.51 -3.62
C VAL A 33 13.24 6.07 -3.29
N GLY A 34 13.55 5.28 -4.31
CA GLY A 34 14.09 3.92 -4.18
C GLY A 34 13.05 2.80 -4.15
N ALA A 35 11.76 3.12 -4.02
CA ALA A 35 10.67 2.15 -4.09
C ALA A 35 9.40 2.77 -4.72
N SER A 36 8.70 2.01 -5.55
CA SER A 36 7.35 2.36 -6.01
C SER A 36 6.34 1.31 -5.53
N TYR A 37 5.12 1.75 -5.22
CA TYR A 37 4.08 0.88 -4.69
C TYR A 37 2.84 0.91 -5.56
N LYS A 38 2.23 -0.27 -5.75
CA LYS A 38 0.93 -0.41 -6.40
C LYS A 38 -0.03 -1.11 -5.44
N PRO A 39 -1.19 -0.51 -5.09
CA PRO A 39 -2.11 -1.14 -4.17
C PRO A 39 -2.76 -2.35 -4.85
N LEU A 40 -2.84 -3.47 -4.12
CA LEU A 40 -3.48 -4.70 -4.57
C LEU A 40 -4.81 -4.92 -3.85
N MET A 41 -4.85 -4.68 -2.54
CA MET A 41 -6.03 -4.94 -1.70
C MET A 41 -6.06 -4.04 -0.46
N CYS A 42 -7.25 -3.62 -0.05
CA CYS A 42 -7.50 -3.03 1.27
C CYS A 42 -7.74 -4.17 2.27
N VAL A 43 -6.87 -4.31 3.27
CA VAL A 43 -6.95 -5.40 4.25
C VAL A 43 -7.91 -5.05 5.38
N GLY A 44 -7.81 -3.82 5.89
CA GLY A 44 -8.60 -3.39 7.02
C GLY A 44 -8.07 -2.12 7.65
N LYS A 45 -8.76 -1.67 8.69
CA LYS A 45 -8.37 -0.51 9.48
C LYS A 45 -8.37 -0.82 10.96
N GLN A 46 -7.49 -0.17 11.70
CA GLN A 46 -7.33 -0.35 13.13
C GLN A 46 -7.38 1.01 13.82
N GLN A 47 -8.22 1.13 14.86
CA GLN A 47 -8.30 2.33 15.68
C GLN A 47 -7.11 2.38 16.65
N VAL A 48 -6.36 3.47 16.62
CA VAL A 48 -5.20 3.73 17.49
C VAL A 48 -5.22 5.22 17.90
N LYS A 49 -4.06 5.83 18.17
CA LYS A 49 -3.93 7.29 18.09
C LYS A 49 -4.05 7.71 16.62
N GLY A 50 -5.27 7.97 16.19
CA GLY A 50 -5.61 8.07 14.77
C GLY A 50 -6.16 6.75 14.22
N THR A 51 -6.03 6.52 12.92
CA THR A 51 -6.51 5.30 12.26
C THR A 51 -5.41 4.75 11.35
N ASN A 52 -5.05 3.49 11.57
CA ASN A 52 -4.18 2.75 10.65
C ASN A 52 -5.04 2.17 9.51
N TYR A 53 -4.62 2.40 8.28
CA TYR A 53 -5.16 1.79 7.06
C TYR A 53 -4.13 0.81 6.53
N ILE A 54 -4.54 -0.45 6.37
CA ILE A 54 -3.65 -1.56 6.02
C ILE A 54 -3.95 -2.01 4.59
N PHE A 55 -2.89 -2.12 3.79
CA PHE A 55 -2.93 -2.50 2.39
C PHE A 55 -2.04 -3.71 2.13
N LEU A 56 -2.41 -4.54 1.17
CA LEU A 56 -1.45 -5.34 0.41
C LEU A 56 -1.06 -4.55 -0.83
N ALA A 57 0.22 -4.48 -1.12
CA ALA A 57 0.74 -3.77 -2.27
C ALA A 57 1.90 -4.51 -2.94
N GLU A 58 2.04 -4.36 -4.25
CA GLU A 58 3.27 -4.70 -4.96
C GLU A 58 4.28 -3.58 -4.70
N GLN A 59 5.43 -3.92 -4.11
CA GLN A 59 6.59 -3.06 -4.02
C GLN A 59 7.57 -3.42 -5.14
N LYS A 60 8.02 -2.40 -5.87
CA LYS A 60 9.12 -2.50 -6.83
C LYS A 60 10.27 -1.64 -6.33
N LEU A 61 11.39 -2.28 -6.00
CA LEU A 61 12.62 -1.60 -5.56
C LEU A 61 13.48 -1.21 -6.76
N ILE A 62 14.07 -0.01 -6.69
CA ILE A 62 14.99 0.51 -7.69
C ILE A 62 16.41 0.03 -7.32
N VAL A 63 16.67 -1.25 -7.57
CA VAL A 63 17.97 -1.92 -7.34
C VAL A 63 18.38 -2.73 -8.57
N HIS A 64 19.65 -3.16 -8.66
CA HIS A 64 20.13 -4.06 -9.72
C HIS A 64 20.51 -5.43 -9.13
N PRO A 65 19.86 -6.54 -9.55
CA PRO A 65 18.71 -6.61 -10.45
C PRO A 65 17.42 -6.08 -9.79
N PRO A 66 16.43 -5.58 -10.57
CA PRO A 66 15.17 -5.07 -10.02
C PRO A 66 14.42 -6.13 -9.21
N LEU A 67 14.05 -5.78 -7.98
CA LEU A 67 13.32 -6.67 -7.07
C LEU A 67 11.85 -6.26 -6.96
N ARG A 68 10.95 -7.23 -7.05
CA ARG A 68 9.51 -7.07 -6.84
C ARG A 68 9.05 -8.02 -5.74
N ARG A 69 8.24 -7.53 -4.81
CA ARG A 69 7.66 -8.34 -3.74
C ARG A 69 6.28 -7.80 -3.34
N VAL A 70 5.49 -8.66 -2.69
CA VAL A 70 4.25 -8.25 -2.06
C VAL A 70 4.56 -7.82 -0.63
N VAL A 71 4.03 -6.68 -0.22
CA VAL A 71 4.24 -6.12 1.11
C VAL A 71 2.91 -5.76 1.75
N LYS A 72 2.87 -5.83 3.08
CA LYS A 72 1.85 -5.23 3.92
C LYS A 72 2.28 -3.80 4.22
N LEU A 73 1.44 -2.85 3.81
CA LEU A 73 1.67 -1.42 3.96
C LEU A 73 0.71 -0.86 5.00
N THR A 74 1.22 -0.11 5.98
CA THR A 74 0.38 0.56 6.98
C THR A 74 0.55 2.07 6.88
N ILE A 75 -0.56 2.76 6.63
CA ILE A 75 -0.64 4.22 6.60
C ILE A 75 -1.45 4.67 7.82
N ASN A 76 -0.88 5.51 8.68
CA ASN A 76 -1.61 6.11 9.79
C ASN A 76 -2.20 7.46 9.35
N LYS A 77 -3.46 7.71 9.73
CA LYS A 77 -4.04 9.05 9.73
C LYS A 77 -4.14 9.57 11.16
N PHE A 78 -3.48 10.67 11.47
CA PHE A 78 -3.64 11.37 12.75
C PHE A 78 -3.83 12.88 12.50
N GLY A 79 -4.96 13.42 12.97
CA GLY A 79 -5.41 14.75 12.55
C GLY A 79 -5.66 14.77 11.04
N ASP A 80 -5.03 15.73 10.36
CA ASP A 80 -5.12 15.91 8.90
C ASP A 80 -3.93 15.31 8.13
N ALA A 81 -2.98 14.68 8.83
CA ALA A 81 -1.78 14.09 8.22
C ALA A 81 -1.97 12.59 7.94
N TYR A 82 -1.39 12.12 6.84
CA TYR A 82 -1.23 10.70 6.50
C TYR A 82 0.26 10.37 6.45
N GLU A 83 0.67 9.32 7.16
CA GLU A 83 2.07 8.92 7.25
C GLU A 83 2.23 7.43 7.00
N LEU A 84 3.24 7.07 6.22
CA LEU A 84 3.67 5.68 6.05
C LEU A 84 4.39 5.25 7.32
N VAL A 85 3.78 4.35 8.09
CA VAL A 85 4.34 3.93 9.39
C VAL A 85 5.01 2.56 9.34
N ASP A 86 4.62 1.69 8.40
CA ASP A 86 5.16 0.34 8.32
C ASP A 86 5.09 -0.26 6.92
N VAL A 87 6.12 -1.05 6.57
CA VAL A 87 6.22 -1.86 5.35
C VAL A 87 6.82 -3.21 5.73
N GLU A 88 6.00 -4.26 5.70
CA GLU A 88 6.40 -5.63 6.05
C GLU A 88 6.33 -6.54 4.83
N GLU A 89 7.35 -7.39 4.63
CA GLU A 89 7.34 -8.43 3.58
C GLU A 89 6.53 -9.65 4.04
N ILE A 90 5.81 -10.29 3.11
CA ILE A 90 4.88 -11.40 3.38
C ILE A 90 5.27 -12.65 2.58
#